data_AF-A0A7Z7YSK6-F1
#
_entry.id   AF-A0A7Z7YSK6-F1
#
_cell.length_a   1.000
_cell.length_b   1.000
_cell.length_c   1.000
_cell.angle_alpha   90.00
_cell.angle_beta   90.00
_cell.angle_gamma   90.00
#
_symmetry.space_group_name_H-M   'P 1'
#
loop_
_entity.id
_entity.type
_entity.pdbx_description
1 polymer ?
#
loop_
_entity_poly.entity_id
_entity_poly.type
_entity_poly.pdbx_seq_one_letter_code
_entity_poly.pdbx_strand_id
1 'polypeptide(L)'
;MNFGFLGTILTILLVVGFITNVVLAFVIIFLERDRRTASSTWAWLFVLFVLPVIGFILYLFLGRTVSKKKMEKNNGDELNAFEDLVQDQIDRFDKHNYGYINDQVIKHRDLIRMLLMKQDAFLTENNKSDLFTDGHKLYEKVLEDIYNAQDYIHLEYYT
;
A
#
# COMPACT_ATOMS: atom_id res chain seq x y z
N MET A 1 -15.03 30.39 47.21
CA MET A 1 -14.93 30.16 45.76
C MET A 1 -16.34 29.88 45.27
N ASN A 2 -16.90 30.74 44.41
CA ASN A 2 -18.34 30.75 44.11
C ASN A 2 -18.70 29.55 43.22
N PHE A 3 -19.60 28.66 43.67
CA PHE A 3 -19.97 27.44 42.94
C PHE A 3 -20.42 27.72 41.49
N GLY A 4 -21.00 28.90 41.23
CA GLY A 4 -21.35 29.36 39.89
C GLY A 4 -20.15 29.59 38.96
N PHE A 5 -19.00 30.02 39.49
CA PHE A 5 -17.78 30.26 38.70
C PHE A 5 -17.11 28.94 38.27
N LEU A 6 -17.14 27.93 39.14
CA LEU A 6 -16.68 26.58 38.78
C LEU A 6 -17.59 25.96 37.71
N GLY A 7 -18.92 26.16 37.83
CA GLY A 7 -19.91 25.66 36.87
C GLY A 7 -19.79 26.30 35.49
N THR A 8 -19.50 27.60 35.41
CA THR A 8 -19.28 28.28 34.12
C THR A 8 -17.99 27.81 33.46
N ILE A 9 -16.91 27.63 34.22
CA ILE A 9 -15.65 27.07 33.70
C ILE A 9 -15.87 25.65 33.16
N LEU A 10 -16.58 24.80 33.91
CA LEU A 10 -16.88 23.43 33.49
C LEU A 10 -17.70 23.41 32.19
N THR A 11 -18.72 24.26 32.10
CA THR A 11 -19.56 24.37 30.89
C THR A 11 -18.75 24.80 29.67
N ILE A 12 -17.86 25.80 29.83
CA ILE A 12 -16.99 26.26 28.74
C ILE A 12 -16.07 25.14 28.27
N LEU A 13 -15.45 24.40 29.19
CA LEU A 13 -14.57 23.28 28.86
C LEU A 13 -15.31 22.17 28.09
N LEU A 14 -16.54 21.85 28.49
CA LEU A 14 -17.37 20.85 27.80
C LEU A 14 -17.76 21.30 26.39
N VAL A 15 -18.16 22.56 26.22
CA VAL A 15 -18.52 23.12 24.91
C VAL A 15 -17.32 23.13 23.97
N VAL A 16 -16.16 23.58 24.45
CA VAL A 16 -14.92 23.57 23.66
C VAL A 16 -14.53 22.13 23.29
N GLY A 17 -14.56 21.20 24.23
CA GLY A 17 -14.26 19.79 23.97
C GLY A 17 -15.21 19.15 22.95
N PHE A 18 -16.50 19.51 22.97
CA PHE A 18 -17.47 19.06 21.98
C PHE A 18 -17.18 19.60 20.58
N ILE A 19 -16.95 20.91 20.45
CA ILE A 19 -16.62 21.54 19.15
C ILE A 19 -15.34 20.93 18.57
N THR A 20 -14.30 20.77 19.39
CA THR A 20 -13.04 20.14 18.97
C THR A 20 -13.28 18.71 18.47
N ASN A 21 -14.13 17.92 19.15
CA ASN A 21 -14.46 16.57 18.70
C ASN A 21 -15.20 16.53 17.36
N VAL A 22 -16.15 17.44 17.14
CA VAL A 22 -16.86 17.52 15.85
C VAL A 22 -15.88 17.87 14.73
N VAL A 23 -15.03 18.88 14.94
CA VAL A 23 -14.00 19.27 13.94
C VAL A 23 -13.06 18.10 13.65
N LEU A 24 -12.60 17.39 14.68
CA LEU A 24 -11.73 16.23 14.53
C LEU A 24 -12.42 15.08 13.79
N ALA A 25 -13.67 14.76 14.12
CA ALA A 25 -14.45 13.75 13.42
C ALA A 25 -14.59 14.08 11.92
N PHE A 26 -14.85 15.35 11.59
CA PHE A 26 -14.85 15.84 10.21
C PHE A 26 -13.49 15.66 9.55
N VAL A 27 -12.39 16.08 10.19
CA VAL A 27 -11.03 15.90 9.65
C VAL A 27 -10.76 14.42 9.38
N ILE A 28 -11.13 13.50 10.28
CA ILE A 28 -10.90 12.05 10.10
C ILE A 28 -11.67 11.51 8.89
N ILE A 29 -12.94 11.90 8.73
CA ILE A 29 -13.76 11.46 7.59
C ILE A 29 -13.17 11.96 6.27
N PHE A 30 -12.71 13.20 6.21
CA PHE A 30 -12.28 13.81 4.95
C PHE A 30 -10.81 13.55 4.60
N LEU A 31 -9.89 13.56 5.57
CA LEU A 31 -8.46 13.34 5.31
C LEU A 31 -8.10 11.86 5.13
N GLU A 32 -8.89 10.94 5.68
CA GLU A 32 -8.49 9.54 5.82
C GLU A 32 -9.38 8.53 5.10
N ARG A 33 -10.40 9.01 4.36
CA ARG A 33 -11.28 8.20 3.50
C ARG A 33 -10.50 7.32 2.52
N ASP A 34 -9.44 7.84 1.93
CA ASP A 34 -8.67 7.10 0.91
C ASP A 34 -7.71 6.07 1.51
N ARG A 35 -7.58 6.01 2.84
CA ARG A 35 -6.56 5.22 3.54
C ARG A 35 -7.11 4.15 4.47
N ARG A 36 -8.42 4.10 4.70
CA ARG A 36 -9.05 3.18 5.66
C ARG A 36 -10.24 2.46 5.06
N THR A 37 -10.43 1.21 5.47
CA THR A 37 -11.69 0.50 5.23
C THR A 37 -12.82 1.20 5.99
N ALA A 38 -14.03 1.18 5.44
CA ALA A 38 -15.19 1.84 6.05
C ALA A 38 -15.35 1.44 7.54
N SER A 39 -15.10 0.17 7.88
CA SER A 39 -15.20 -0.34 9.25
C SER A 39 -14.26 0.35 10.25
N SER A 40 -13.02 0.67 9.85
CA SER A 40 -12.04 1.31 10.75
C SER A 40 -12.43 2.76 11.03
N THR A 41 -12.92 3.48 10.02
CA THR A 41 -13.42 4.85 10.17
C THR A 41 -14.60 4.90 11.15
N TRP A 42 -15.57 3.99 11.02
CA TRP A 42 -16.71 3.90 11.93
C TRP A 42 -16.30 3.59 13.38
N ALA A 43 -15.33 2.69 13.60
CA ALA A 43 -14.83 2.37 14.93
C ALA A 43 -14.20 3.60 15.62
N TRP A 44 -13.38 4.37 14.90
CA TRP A 44 -12.75 5.57 15.46
C TRP A 44 -13.74 6.71 15.70
N LEU A 45 -14.75 6.89 14.83
CA LEU A 45 -15.85 7.82 15.08
C LEU A 45 -16.62 7.46 16.34
N PHE A 46 -16.90 6.17 16.55
CA PHE A 46 -17.55 5.70 17.76
C PHE A 46 -16.70 5.96 19.02
N VAL A 47 -15.41 5.67 18.98
CA VAL A 47 -14.48 5.93 20.09
C VAL A 47 -14.42 7.42 20.44
N LEU A 48 -14.36 8.30 19.45
CA LEU A 48 -14.36 9.75 19.66
C LEU A 48 -15.70 10.27 20.19
N PHE A 49 -16.80 9.65 19.77
CA PHE A 49 -18.14 10.01 20.25
C PHE A 49 -18.34 9.60 21.72
N VAL A 50 -17.94 8.38 22.09
CA VAL A 50 -18.10 7.84 23.45
C VAL A 50 -17.08 8.44 24.42
N LEU A 51 -15.86 8.72 23.94
CA LEU A 51 -14.75 9.24 24.74
C LEU A 51 -14.16 10.50 24.08
N PRO A 52 -14.80 11.67 24.24
CA PRO A 52 -14.40 12.89 23.51
C PRO A 52 -12.94 13.32 23.77
N VAL A 53 -12.47 13.28 25.02
CA VAL A 53 -11.09 13.70 25.34
C VAL A 53 -10.11 12.54 25.20
N ILE A 54 -10.46 11.38 25.77
CA ILE A 54 -9.56 10.22 25.81
C ILE A 54 -9.45 9.56 24.43
N GLY A 55 -10.56 9.46 23.70
CA GLY A 55 -10.60 8.90 22.35
C GLY A 55 -9.73 9.67 21.37
N PHE A 56 -9.62 11.00 21.54
CA PHE A 56 -8.70 11.80 20.74
C PHE A 56 -7.23 11.47 21.04
N ILE A 57 -6.87 11.34 22.32
CA ILE A 57 -5.52 10.92 22.71
C ILE A 57 -5.22 9.54 22.13
N LEU A 58 -6.11 8.57 22.33
CA LEU A 58 -5.98 7.22 21.78
C LEU A 58 -5.84 7.23 20.26
N TYR A 59 -6.60 8.10 19.58
CA TYR A 59 -6.51 8.26 18.13
C TYR A 59 -5.12 8.73 17.68
N LEU A 60 -4.53 9.71 18.37
CA LEU A 60 -3.19 10.22 18.01
C LEU A 60 -2.12 9.14 18.10
N PHE A 61 -2.23 8.22 19.07
CA PHE A 61 -1.24 7.16 19.29
C PHE A 61 -1.51 5.88 18.49
N LEU A 62 -2.77 5.45 18.40
CA LEU A 62 -3.15 4.14 17.86
C LEU A 62 -3.93 4.23 16.54
N GLY A 63 -4.55 5.37 16.26
CA GLY A 63 -5.36 5.56 15.06
C GLY A 63 -4.52 5.80 13.82
N ARG A 64 -3.38 6.48 13.94
CA ARG A 64 -2.55 6.86 12.79
C ARG A 64 -1.87 5.64 12.17
N THR A 65 -2.41 5.14 11.06
CA THR A 65 -1.71 4.18 10.19
C THR A 65 -0.39 4.81 9.70
N VAL A 66 0.71 4.05 9.78
CA VAL A 66 2.00 4.44 9.20
C VAL A 66 1.78 4.68 7.70
N SER A 67 2.09 5.89 7.24
CA SER A 67 1.92 6.27 5.83
C SER A 67 2.71 5.30 4.94
N LYS A 68 2.03 4.57 4.05
CA LYS A 68 2.64 3.69 3.04
C LYS A 68 3.79 4.37 2.29
N LYS A 69 3.66 5.67 2.03
CA LYS A 69 4.71 6.53 1.42
C LYS A 69 6.07 6.51 2.13
N LYS A 70 6.14 6.11 3.41
CA LYS A 70 7.40 6.00 4.15
C LYS A 70 8.09 4.65 3.97
N MET A 71 7.36 3.61 3.54
CA MET A 71 7.93 2.30 3.22
C MET A 71 8.62 2.31 1.85
N GLU A 72 8.10 3.07 0.88
CA GLU A 72 8.76 3.27 -0.43
C GLU A 72 10.13 3.97 -0.31
N LYS A 73 10.28 4.86 0.68
CA LYS A 73 11.50 5.69 0.82
C LYS A 73 12.74 4.91 1.29
N ASN A 74 12.58 3.72 1.88
CA ASN A 74 13.72 2.96 2.42
C ASN A 74 14.42 2.09 1.37
N ASN A 75 13.86 1.95 0.15
CA ASN A 75 14.45 1.18 -0.96
C ASN A 75 14.84 2.09 -2.15
N GLY A 76 14.97 3.40 -1.91
CA GLY A 76 15.00 4.43 -2.96
C GLY A 76 16.00 4.19 -4.07
N ASP A 77 17.22 3.75 -3.77
CA ASP A 77 18.27 3.58 -4.79
C ASP A 77 18.02 2.37 -5.70
N GLU A 78 17.51 1.25 -5.16
CA GLU A 78 17.20 0.03 -5.95
C GLU A 78 15.92 0.22 -6.79
N LEU A 79 14.92 0.91 -6.24
CA LEU A 79 13.69 1.24 -6.97
C LEU A 79 13.98 2.17 -8.16
N ASN A 80 14.83 3.19 -7.97
CA ASN A 80 15.23 4.09 -9.05
C ASN A 80 15.95 3.34 -10.19
N ALA A 81 16.84 2.39 -9.85
CA ALA A 81 17.56 1.61 -10.86
C ALA A 81 16.62 0.72 -11.69
N PHE A 82 15.59 0.14 -11.07
CA PHE A 82 14.59 -0.64 -11.80
C PHE A 82 13.69 0.25 -12.67
N GLU A 83 13.26 1.40 -12.17
CA GLU A 83 12.51 2.40 -12.95
C GLU A 83 13.29 2.84 -14.20
N ASP A 84 14.60 3.09 -14.07
CA ASP A 84 15.48 3.45 -15.18
C ASP A 84 15.54 2.33 -16.25
N LEU A 85 15.60 1.06 -15.82
CA LEU A 85 15.59 -0.09 -16.73
C LEU A 85 14.26 -0.21 -17.50
N VAL A 86 13.13 -0.04 -16.81
CA VAL A 86 11.81 -0.05 -17.44
C VAL A 86 11.70 1.10 -18.46
N GLN A 87 12.20 2.28 -18.11
CA GLN A 87 12.16 3.44 -19.00
C GLN A 87 13.04 3.25 -20.25
N ASP A 88 14.25 2.68 -20.12
CA ASP A 88 15.08 2.33 -21.29
C ASP A 88 14.37 1.32 -22.20
N GLN A 89 13.70 0.32 -21.61
CA GLN A 89 12.96 -0.66 -22.39
C GLN A 89 11.79 -0.02 -23.15
N ILE A 90 11.02 0.87 -22.52
CA ILE A 90 9.95 1.65 -23.18
C ILE A 90 10.51 2.47 -24.35
N ASP A 91 11.62 3.18 -24.11
CA ASP A 91 12.30 4.00 -25.11
C ASP A 91 12.73 3.18 -26.34
N ARG A 92 13.26 1.97 -26.11
CA ARG A 92 13.63 1.02 -27.17
C ARG A 92 12.42 0.52 -27.95
N PHE A 93 11.31 0.25 -27.26
CA PHE A 93 10.05 -0.10 -27.92
C PHE A 93 9.59 1.03 -28.84
N ASP A 94 9.55 2.28 -28.34
CA ASP A 94 9.09 3.45 -29.09
C ASP A 94 9.98 3.79 -30.29
N LYS A 95 11.30 3.68 -30.12
CA LYS A 95 12.28 3.88 -31.19
C LYS A 95 12.39 2.69 -32.16
N HIS A 96 11.57 1.64 -31.99
CA HIS A 96 11.61 0.40 -32.77
C HIS A 96 13.00 -0.27 -32.77
N ASN A 97 13.79 -0.04 -31.72
CA ASN A 97 15.17 -0.48 -31.57
C ASN A 97 15.32 -1.55 -30.47
N TYR A 98 14.22 -2.22 -30.10
CA TYR A 98 14.23 -3.29 -29.12
C TYR A 98 14.94 -4.57 -29.66
N GLY A 99 15.29 -4.61 -30.95
CA GLY A 99 16.01 -5.73 -31.55
C GLY A 99 15.11 -6.96 -31.71
N TYR A 100 14.00 -6.78 -32.43
CA TYR A 100 12.96 -7.81 -32.55
C TYR A 100 13.49 -9.09 -33.21
N ILE A 101 13.75 -10.12 -32.41
CA ILE A 101 14.00 -11.49 -32.88
C ILE A 101 12.76 -12.38 -32.63
N ASN A 102 11.85 -11.96 -31.75
CA ASN A 102 10.72 -12.75 -31.30
C ASN A 102 9.39 -12.27 -31.89
N ASP A 103 8.76 -13.12 -32.70
CA ASP A 103 7.49 -12.85 -33.37
C ASP A 103 6.34 -12.53 -32.39
N GLN A 104 6.35 -13.12 -31.19
CA GLN A 104 5.32 -12.86 -30.18
C GLN A 104 5.43 -11.43 -29.63
N VAL A 105 6.65 -10.92 -29.47
CA VAL A 105 6.90 -9.55 -29.02
C VAL A 105 6.44 -8.54 -30.07
N ILE A 106 6.71 -8.81 -31.35
CA ILE A 106 6.24 -7.96 -32.45
C ILE A 106 4.71 -7.95 -32.50
N LYS A 107 4.09 -9.13 -32.45
CA LYS A 107 2.63 -9.30 -32.53
C LYS A 107 1.89 -8.60 -31.39
N HIS A 108 2.46 -8.61 -30.19
CA HIS A 108 1.84 -8.09 -28.98
C HIS A 108 2.47 -6.77 -28.47
N ARG A 109 3.18 -6.05 -29.35
CA ARG A 109 3.95 -4.84 -29.03
C ARG A 109 3.18 -3.82 -28.19
N ASP A 110 1.97 -3.47 -28.60
CA ASP A 110 1.18 -2.43 -27.93
C ASP A 110 0.71 -2.87 -26.53
N LEU A 111 0.39 -4.15 -26.37
CA LEU A 111 0.04 -4.74 -25.08
C LEU A 111 1.26 -4.74 -24.14
N ILE A 112 2.41 -5.19 -24.64
CA ILE A 112 3.66 -5.21 -23.87
C ILE A 112 4.02 -3.79 -23.44
N ARG A 113 3.97 -2.82 -24.36
CA ARG A 113 4.22 -1.41 -24.06
C ARG A 113 3.25 -0.88 -22.99
N MET A 114 1.97 -1.22 -23.07
CA MET A 114 0.99 -0.82 -22.06
C MET A 114 1.33 -1.40 -20.69
N LEU A 115 1.69 -2.68 -20.61
CA LEU A 115 2.07 -3.34 -19.36
C LEU A 115 3.35 -2.73 -18.76
N LEU A 116 4.35 -2.42 -19.58
CA LEU A 116 5.55 -1.71 -19.16
C LEU A 116 5.24 -0.35 -18.55
N MET A 117 4.37 0.44 -19.19
CA MET A 117 4.04 1.80 -18.73
C MET A 117 3.08 1.85 -17.53
N LYS A 118 2.32 0.79 -17.26
CA LYS A 118 1.22 0.82 -16.28
C LYS A 118 1.43 -0.10 -15.08
N GLN A 119 2.27 -1.11 -15.22
CA GLN A 119 2.47 -2.16 -14.21
C GLN A 119 3.95 -2.45 -13.95
N ASP A 120 4.86 -1.64 -14.51
CA ASP A 120 6.32 -1.85 -14.45
C ASP A 120 6.72 -3.28 -14.81
N ALA A 121 5.94 -3.91 -15.70
CA ALA A 121 6.07 -5.31 -16.08
C ALA A 121 7.18 -5.48 -17.12
N PHE A 122 8.41 -5.54 -16.64
CA PHE A 122 9.61 -5.68 -17.47
C PHE A 122 9.52 -6.92 -18.38
N LEU A 123 9.70 -6.73 -19.68
CA LEU A 123 9.69 -7.82 -20.65
C LEU A 123 11.00 -8.60 -20.55
N THR A 124 10.87 -9.90 -20.32
CA THR A 124 11.95 -10.89 -20.40
C THR A 124 11.67 -11.87 -21.53
N GLU A 125 12.73 -12.38 -22.14
CA GLU A 125 12.65 -13.35 -23.22
C GLU A 125 13.47 -14.59 -22.89
N ASN A 126 13.14 -15.72 -23.53
CA ASN A 126 13.80 -17.01 -23.29
C ASN A 126 13.68 -17.49 -21.83
N ASN A 127 12.56 -17.18 -21.19
CA ASN A 127 12.26 -17.66 -19.84
C ASN A 127 12.08 -19.18 -19.84
N LYS A 128 12.61 -19.84 -18.80
CA LYS A 128 12.28 -21.21 -18.48
C LYS A 128 11.11 -21.21 -17.49
N SER A 129 10.02 -21.85 -17.86
CA SER A 129 8.85 -22.02 -16.98
C SER A 129 8.47 -23.49 -16.90
N ASP A 130 8.15 -23.92 -15.68
CA ASP A 130 7.62 -25.24 -15.41
C ASP A 130 6.11 -25.11 -15.18
N LEU A 131 5.31 -25.90 -15.90
CA LEU A 131 3.85 -25.89 -15.79
C LEU A 131 3.37 -27.05 -14.92
N PHE A 132 2.71 -26.72 -13.82
CA PHE A 132 2.08 -27.70 -12.93
C PHE A 132 0.56 -27.64 -13.08
N THR A 133 -0.05 -28.77 -13.44
CA THR A 133 -1.50 -28.94 -13.47
C THR A 133 -2.04 -29.70 -12.25
N ASP A 134 -1.13 -30.22 -11.42
CA ASP A 134 -1.41 -30.97 -10.20
C ASP A 134 -0.78 -30.23 -9.01
N GLY A 135 -1.61 -29.89 -8.02
CA GLY A 135 -1.18 -29.18 -6.82
C GLY A 135 -0.20 -29.97 -5.95
N HIS A 136 -0.29 -31.30 -5.94
CA HIS A 136 0.66 -32.13 -5.18
C HIS A 136 2.06 -32.04 -5.76
N LYS A 137 2.19 -32.10 -7.09
CA LYS A 137 3.48 -31.95 -7.77
C LYS A 137 4.06 -30.55 -7.60
N LEU A 138 3.23 -29.51 -7.64
CA LEU A 138 3.66 -28.15 -7.34
C LEU A 138 4.22 -28.06 -5.92
N TYR A 139 3.51 -28.63 -4.95
CA TYR A 139 3.91 -28.58 -3.54
C TYR A 139 5.22 -29.34 -3.28
N GLU A 140 5.37 -30.54 -3.85
CA GLU A 140 6.62 -31.30 -3.80
C GLU A 140 7.78 -30.50 -4.39
N LYS A 141 7.58 -29.86 -5.54
CA LYS A 141 8.62 -29.04 -6.18
C LYS A 141 9.00 -27.82 -5.34
N VAL A 142 8.03 -27.11 -4.80
CA VAL A 142 8.28 -25.95 -3.93
C VAL A 142 9.08 -26.36 -2.70
N LEU A 143 8.75 -27.49 -2.07
CA LEU A 143 9.53 -27.99 -0.93
C LEU A 143 10.96 -28.37 -1.34
N GLU A 144 11.14 -29.05 -2.47
CA GLU A 144 12.46 -29.37 -3.01
C GLU A 144 13.30 -28.10 -3.23
N ASP A 145 12.73 -27.07 -3.85
CA ASP A 145 13.43 -25.80 -4.12
C ASP A 145 13.78 -25.07 -2.81
N ILE A 146 12.90 -25.13 -1.80
CA ILE A 146 13.17 -24.62 -0.45
C ILE A 146 14.35 -25.37 0.20
N TYR A 147 14.39 -26.69 0.11
CA TYR A 147 15.48 -27.49 0.69
C TYR A 147 16.83 -27.29 -0.02
N ASN A 148 16.81 -26.97 -1.31
CA ASN A 148 18.02 -26.81 -2.12
C ASN A 148 18.53 -25.36 -2.18
N ALA A 149 17.74 -24.38 -1.74
CA ALA A 149 18.14 -22.97 -1.74
C ALA A 149 19.39 -22.72 -0.88
N GLN A 150 20.34 -21.96 -1.41
CA GLN A 150 21.63 -21.69 -0.75
C GLN A 150 21.70 -20.30 -0.09
N ASP A 151 21.13 -19.29 -0.73
CA ASP A 151 21.27 -17.89 -0.30
C ASP A 151 19.97 -17.34 0.30
N TYR A 152 18.90 -17.29 -0.50
CA TYR A 152 17.64 -16.66 -0.11
C TYR A 152 16.43 -17.42 -0.65
N ILE A 153 15.34 -17.38 0.11
CA ILE A 153 14.01 -17.84 -0.31
C ILE A 153 13.06 -16.66 -0.20
N HIS A 154 12.50 -16.24 -1.34
CA HIS A 154 11.43 -15.25 -1.38
C HIS A 154 10.11 -15.97 -1.63
N LEU A 155 9.19 -15.94 -0.65
CA LEU A 155 7.91 -16.63 -0.72
C LEU A 155 6.76 -15.63 -0.52
N GLU A 156 5.87 -15.55 -1.50
CA GLU A 156 4.60 -14.85 -1.40
C GLU A 156 3.47 -15.88 -1.60
N TYR A 157 2.58 -16.00 -0.63
CA TYR A 157 1.45 -16.94 -0.67
C TYR A 157 0.18 -16.24 -0.20
N TYR A 158 -0.90 -16.39 -0.97
CA TYR A 158 -2.22 -15.90 -0.60
C TYR A 158 -2.93 -16.94 0.28
N THR A 159 -3.67 -16.47 1.27
CA THR A 159 -4.51 -17.31 2.16
C THR A 159 -5.89 -17.50 1.56
#